data_AF-A0A0P7ZDC5-F1
#
_entry.id   AF-A0A0P7ZDC5-F1
#
_cell.length_a   1.000
_cell.length_b   1.000
_cell.length_c   1.000
_cell.angle_alpha   90.00
_cell.angle_beta   90.00
_cell.angle_gamma   90.00
#
_symmetry.space_group_name_H-M   'P 1'
#
loop_
_entity.id
_entity.type
_entity.pdbx_description
1 polymer ?
#
loop_
_entity_poly.entity_id
_entity_poly.type
_entity_poly.pdbx_seq_one_letter_code
_entity_poly.pdbx_strand_id
1 'polypeptide(L)'
;LMMHFLFGLRKSKLSDTHLFSDMLWGERTAAFLCDRDDRRGDEAKSVLDNYGRFSKDIAFFYMRTGNGLPARVEFPAWVQKEDMVDKIADMIRAECIIRGNYPDIVMRAHDAAVIRTNEHELFYGMLENFCNVHGIKIHRSAKDFHKRL
;
A
#
# COMPACT_ATOMS: atom_id res chain seq x y z
N LEU A 1 -15.71 -4.32 -1.70
CA LEU A 1 -15.82 -3.27 -2.75
C LEU A 1 -17.08 -2.50 -2.47
N MET A 2 -16.88 -1.25 -2.05
CA MET A 2 -17.86 -0.39 -1.39
C MET A 2 -19.13 -0.19 -2.23
N MET A 3 -18.99 -0.19 -3.56
CA MET A 3 -20.10 -0.02 -4.49
C MET A 3 -21.11 -1.17 -4.43
N HIS A 4 -20.70 -2.35 -4.00
CA HIS A 4 -21.65 -3.46 -3.81
C HIS A 4 -22.65 -3.18 -2.69
N PHE A 5 -22.27 -2.41 -1.66
CA PHE A 5 -23.18 -1.99 -0.61
C PHE A 5 -24.06 -0.83 -1.06
N LEU A 6 -23.48 0.19 -1.71
CA LEU A 6 -24.21 1.38 -2.16
C LEU A 6 -25.25 1.07 -3.26
N PHE A 7 -24.94 0.14 -4.17
CA PHE A 7 -25.77 -0.16 -5.34
C PHE A 7 -26.38 -1.56 -5.31
N GLY A 8 -26.26 -2.28 -4.18
CA GLY A 8 -26.77 -3.66 -4.05
C GLY A 8 -26.17 -4.64 -5.07
N LEU A 9 -24.97 -4.37 -5.57
CA LEU A 9 -24.33 -5.18 -6.61
C LEU A 9 -23.78 -6.48 -6.01
N ARG A 10 -23.64 -7.52 -6.83
CA ARG A 10 -22.87 -8.70 -6.45
C ARG A 10 -21.40 -8.33 -6.29
N LYS A 11 -20.76 -8.85 -5.23
CA LYS A 11 -19.34 -8.69 -4.99
C LYS A 11 -18.55 -9.25 -6.19
N SER A 12 -17.80 -8.39 -6.87
CA SER A 12 -16.97 -8.75 -8.03
C SER A 12 -15.48 -8.57 -7.69
N LYS A 13 -14.58 -8.95 -8.59
CA LYS A 13 -13.14 -8.68 -8.48
C LYS A 13 -12.71 -7.35 -9.12
N LEU A 14 -13.67 -6.58 -9.63
CA LEU A 14 -13.38 -5.35 -10.37
C LEU A 14 -13.00 -4.24 -9.39
N SER A 15 -11.89 -3.54 -9.64
CA SER A 15 -11.45 -2.45 -8.76
C SER A 15 -12.34 -1.21 -8.95
N ASP A 16 -12.87 -0.68 -7.85
CA ASP A 16 -13.68 0.57 -7.80
C ASP A 16 -12.93 1.75 -8.45
N THR A 17 -11.59 1.72 -8.51
CA THR A 17 -10.77 2.76 -9.12
C THR A 17 -11.13 3.07 -10.59
N HIS A 18 -11.63 2.09 -11.33
CA HIS A 18 -12.02 2.29 -12.73
C HIS A 18 -13.27 3.16 -12.88
N LEU A 19 -14.11 3.24 -11.86
CA LEU A 19 -15.32 4.07 -11.87
C LEU A 19 -14.98 5.57 -11.80
N PHE A 20 -13.75 5.88 -11.43
CA PHE A 20 -13.25 7.24 -11.26
C PHE A 20 -12.18 7.59 -12.30
N SER A 21 -12.22 6.93 -13.46
CA SER A 21 -11.25 7.09 -14.55
C SER A 21 -11.25 8.47 -15.20
N ASP A 22 -12.24 9.32 -14.91
CA ASP A 22 -12.44 10.62 -15.56
C ASP A 22 -12.18 11.81 -14.62
N MET A 23 -11.74 11.54 -13.38
CA MET A 23 -11.36 12.60 -12.44
C MET A 23 -10.23 13.47 -12.99
N LEU A 24 -10.35 14.79 -12.82
CA LEU A 24 -9.31 15.76 -13.13
C LEU A 24 -8.16 15.67 -12.13
N TRP A 25 -6.98 16.12 -12.53
CA TRP A 25 -5.81 16.14 -11.65
C TRP A 25 -6.11 16.92 -10.37
N GLY A 26 -5.76 16.33 -9.23
CA GLY A 26 -5.99 16.90 -7.90
C GLY A 26 -7.39 16.68 -7.34
N GLU A 27 -8.37 16.22 -8.12
CA GLU A 27 -9.70 15.91 -7.57
C GLU A 27 -9.65 14.71 -6.63
N ARG A 28 -10.55 14.72 -5.64
CA ARG A 28 -10.82 13.57 -4.77
C ARG A 28 -12.30 13.23 -4.75
N THR A 29 -12.62 11.98 -4.47
CA THR A 29 -13.98 11.56 -4.13
C THR A 29 -14.36 12.02 -2.72
N ALA A 30 -15.61 11.79 -2.33
CA ALA A 30 -16.00 11.76 -0.92
C ALA A 30 -15.15 10.74 -0.14
N ALA A 31 -15.11 10.91 1.18
CA ALA A 31 -14.57 9.90 2.08
C ALA A 31 -15.56 8.76 2.26
N PHE A 32 -15.03 7.55 2.33
CA PHE A 32 -15.80 6.33 2.45
C PHE A 32 -15.24 5.46 3.57
N LEU A 33 -16.08 4.60 4.16
CA LEU A 33 -15.62 3.61 5.14
C LEU A 33 -14.99 2.41 4.43
N CYS A 34 -13.86 1.95 4.95
CA CYS A 34 -13.15 0.81 4.43
C CYS A 34 -13.90 -0.48 4.78
N ASP A 35 -14.40 -1.16 3.76
CA ASP A 35 -14.90 -2.54 3.83
C ASP A 35 -14.06 -3.43 2.91
N ARG A 36 -12.78 -3.54 3.28
CA ARG A 36 -11.81 -4.39 2.58
C ARG A 36 -11.94 -5.80 3.12
N ASP A 37 -12.18 -6.73 2.21
CA ASP A 37 -12.15 -8.16 2.48
C ASP A 37 -11.22 -8.83 1.47
N ASP A 38 -9.97 -8.99 1.86
CA ASP A 38 -8.87 -9.58 1.09
C ASP A 38 -8.42 -10.94 1.63
N ARG A 39 -9.31 -11.61 2.38
CA ARG A 39 -9.09 -12.98 2.88
C ARG A 39 -8.82 -13.94 1.74
N ARG A 40 -7.81 -14.80 1.91
CA ARG A 40 -7.46 -15.87 0.99
C ARG A 40 -7.76 -17.23 1.63
N GLY A 41 -9.00 -17.68 1.48
CA GLY A 41 -9.52 -18.88 2.14
C GLY A 41 -10.34 -18.54 3.39
N ASP A 42 -11.13 -19.51 3.85
CA ASP A 42 -12.16 -19.28 4.88
C ASP A 42 -11.60 -18.93 6.26
N GLU A 43 -10.38 -19.39 6.57
CA GLU A 43 -9.72 -19.16 7.87
C GLU A 43 -8.76 -17.97 7.87
N ALA A 44 -8.51 -17.34 6.71
CA ALA A 44 -7.58 -16.23 6.62
C ALA A 44 -8.17 -14.96 7.25
N LYS A 45 -7.33 -14.18 7.93
CA LYS A 45 -7.66 -12.83 8.37
C LYS A 45 -7.51 -11.84 7.22
N SER A 46 -8.43 -10.90 7.12
CA SER A 46 -8.28 -9.72 6.26
C SER A 46 -7.25 -8.78 6.87
N VAL A 47 -6.75 -7.84 6.06
CA VAL A 47 -5.89 -6.77 6.58
C VAL A 47 -6.61 -5.94 7.64
N LEU A 48 -7.92 -5.72 7.51
CA LEU A 48 -8.70 -4.97 8.49
C LEU A 48 -8.81 -5.69 9.85
N ASP A 49 -8.84 -7.02 9.86
CA ASP A 49 -8.89 -7.79 11.11
C ASP A 49 -7.65 -7.55 11.99
N ASN A 50 -6.51 -7.18 11.40
CA ASN A 50 -5.29 -6.85 12.14
C ASN A 50 -5.39 -5.53 12.92
N TYR A 51 -6.34 -4.67 12.58
CA TYR A 51 -6.60 -3.41 13.30
C TYR A 51 -7.46 -3.60 14.55
N GLY A 52 -7.95 -4.83 14.81
CA GLY A 52 -8.70 -5.17 16.02
C GLY A 52 -9.95 -4.29 16.17
N ARG A 53 -10.04 -3.55 17.29
CA ARG A 53 -11.17 -2.64 17.56
C ARG A 53 -11.32 -1.52 16.52
N PHE A 54 -10.26 -1.19 15.79
CA PHE A 54 -10.25 -0.14 14.78
C PHE A 54 -10.54 -0.65 13.37
N SER A 55 -10.86 -1.95 13.20
CA SER A 55 -11.15 -2.56 11.89
C SER A 55 -12.27 -1.85 11.11
N LYS A 56 -13.19 -1.18 11.83
CA LYS A 56 -14.30 -0.38 11.26
C LYS A 56 -14.06 1.13 11.26
N ASP A 57 -12.90 1.57 11.74
CA ASP A 57 -12.53 2.99 11.90
C ASP A 57 -11.47 3.43 10.88
N ILE A 58 -11.41 2.77 9.72
CA ILE A 58 -10.56 3.17 8.60
C ILE A 58 -11.46 3.73 7.51
N ALA A 59 -11.16 4.95 7.06
CA ALA A 59 -11.79 5.61 5.94
C ALA A 59 -10.81 5.76 4.78
N PHE A 60 -11.32 6.05 3.59
CA PHE A 60 -10.50 6.30 2.42
C PHE A 60 -11.19 7.22 1.42
N PHE A 61 -10.41 7.85 0.54
CA PHE A 61 -10.91 8.46 -0.69
C PHE A 61 -10.04 8.06 -1.88
N TYR A 62 -10.56 8.20 -3.09
CA TYR A 62 -9.78 8.13 -4.32
C TYR A 62 -9.36 9.53 -4.73
N MET A 63 -8.15 9.69 -5.25
CA MET A 63 -7.62 10.97 -5.71
C MET A 63 -6.77 10.79 -6.97
N ARG A 64 -6.95 11.68 -7.94
CA ARG A 64 -6.11 11.72 -9.13
C ARG A 64 -4.85 12.53 -8.85
N THR A 65 -3.69 11.89 -8.91
CA THR A 65 -2.40 12.56 -8.73
C THR A 65 -1.51 12.54 -9.96
N GLY A 66 -1.87 11.78 -11.00
CA GLY A 66 -1.11 11.69 -12.25
C GLY A 66 -1.90 10.98 -13.36
N ASN A 67 -1.23 10.57 -14.44
CA ASN A 67 -1.89 10.05 -15.66
C ASN A 67 -2.48 8.63 -15.53
N GLY A 68 -2.21 7.93 -14.42
CA GLY A 68 -2.75 6.60 -14.15
C GLY A 68 -4.14 6.63 -13.49
N LEU A 69 -4.63 5.45 -13.13
CA LEU A 69 -5.83 5.30 -12.30
C LEU A 69 -5.67 6.06 -10.95
N PRO A 70 -6.77 6.63 -10.39
CA PRO A 70 -6.70 7.32 -9.10
C PRO A 70 -6.06 6.49 -7.98
N ALA A 71 -5.22 7.15 -7.18
CA ALA A 71 -4.64 6.56 -5.99
C ALA A 71 -5.69 6.48 -4.88
N ARG A 72 -5.60 5.43 -4.04
CA ARG A 72 -6.43 5.29 -2.85
C ARG A 72 -5.66 5.76 -1.63
N VAL A 73 -6.22 6.74 -0.92
CA VAL A 73 -5.64 7.28 0.31
C VAL A 73 -6.48 6.78 1.46
N GLU A 74 -5.88 5.99 2.36
CA GLU A 74 -6.54 5.47 3.56
C GLU A 74 -6.09 6.24 4.80
N PHE A 75 -7.02 6.52 5.71
CA PHE A 75 -6.78 7.31 6.91
C PHE A 75 -7.78 6.90 8.01
N PRO A 76 -7.50 7.20 9.29
CA PRO A 76 -8.44 6.91 10.36
C PRO A 76 -9.75 7.69 10.22
N ALA A 77 -10.89 7.05 10.51
CA ALA A 77 -12.22 7.65 10.36
C ALA A 77 -12.45 8.90 11.22
N TRP A 78 -11.67 9.10 12.29
CA TRP A 78 -11.75 10.30 13.13
C TRP A 78 -11.31 11.56 12.37
N VAL A 79 -10.45 11.45 11.36
CA VAL A 79 -10.02 12.60 10.53
C VAL A 79 -11.21 13.24 9.81
N GLN A 80 -12.17 12.42 9.36
CA GLN A 80 -13.42 12.91 8.77
C GLN A 80 -14.30 13.63 9.81
N LYS A 81 -14.32 13.16 11.06
CA LYS A 81 -15.09 13.78 12.15
C LYS A 81 -14.51 15.14 12.55
N GLU A 82 -13.20 15.31 12.38
CA GLU A 82 -12.47 16.55 12.65
C GLU A 82 -12.32 17.46 11.42
N ASP A 83 -12.98 17.15 10.30
CA ASP A 83 -12.97 17.94 9.05
C ASP A 83 -11.56 18.19 8.48
N MET A 84 -10.64 17.24 8.67
CA MET A 84 -9.24 17.36 8.22
C MET A 84 -8.95 16.64 6.90
N VAL A 85 -9.95 16.05 6.25
CA VAL A 85 -9.76 15.25 5.03
C VAL A 85 -9.23 16.10 3.88
N ASP A 86 -9.72 17.32 3.70
CA ASP A 86 -9.21 18.22 2.68
C ASP A 86 -7.77 18.65 2.93
N LYS A 87 -7.40 18.84 4.21
CA LYS A 87 -6.02 19.12 4.58
C LYS A 87 -5.07 17.99 4.18
N ILE A 88 -5.47 16.72 4.37
CA ILE A 88 -4.69 15.56 3.90
C ILE A 88 -4.58 15.58 2.37
N ALA A 89 -5.68 15.82 1.67
CA ALA A 89 -5.68 15.88 0.22
C ALA A 89 -4.75 17.00 -0.30
N ASP A 90 -4.78 18.19 0.30
CA ASP A 90 -3.92 19.31 -0.05
C ASP A 90 -2.43 19.02 0.20
N MET A 91 -2.08 18.34 1.30
CA MET A 91 -0.71 17.89 1.52
C MET A 91 -0.25 16.94 0.41
N ILE A 92 -1.12 15.99 0.01
CA ILE A 92 -0.82 15.07 -1.08
C ILE A 92 -0.68 15.82 -2.40
N ARG A 93 -1.54 16.80 -2.70
CA ARG A 93 -1.40 17.67 -3.89
C ARG A 93 -0.04 18.37 -3.89
N ALA A 94 0.32 19.01 -2.78
CA ALA A 94 1.58 19.73 -2.64
C ALA A 94 2.79 18.81 -2.89
N GLU A 95 2.81 17.64 -2.27
CA GLU A 95 3.87 16.64 -2.47
C GLU A 95 3.93 16.11 -3.91
N CYS A 96 2.78 15.94 -4.57
CA CYS A 96 2.73 15.48 -5.95
C CYS A 96 3.22 16.56 -6.94
N ILE A 97 3.00 17.85 -6.67
CA ILE A 97 3.44 18.94 -7.56
C ILE A 97 4.97 18.96 -7.71
N ILE A 98 5.72 18.58 -6.67
CA ILE A 98 7.19 18.63 -6.66
C ILE A 98 7.80 17.81 -7.83
N ARG A 99 7.22 16.64 -8.14
CA ARG A 99 7.70 15.74 -9.22
C ARG A 99 6.63 15.31 -10.23
N GLY A 100 5.45 15.90 -10.14
CA GLY A 100 4.38 15.85 -11.15
C GLY A 100 3.30 14.79 -10.95
N ASN A 101 3.59 13.62 -10.36
CA ASN A 101 2.62 12.49 -10.42
C ASN A 101 2.51 11.60 -9.17
N TYR A 102 3.42 11.76 -8.19
CA TYR A 102 3.50 10.92 -7.00
C TYR A 102 4.11 11.72 -5.85
N PRO A 103 3.69 11.53 -4.58
CA PRO A 103 4.23 12.29 -3.46
C PRO A 103 5.76 12.12 -3.35
N ASP A 104 6.51 13.24 -3.33
CA ASP A 104 7.98 13.22 -3.25
C ASP A 104 8.47 12.46 -2.01
N ILE A 105 7.84 12.69 -0.85
CA ILE A 105 8.22 12.00 0.40
C ILE A 105 8.12 10.47 0.29
N VAL A 106 7.10 9.95 -0.38
CA VAL A 106 6.90 8.49 -0.52
C VAL A 106 7.90 7.93 -1.54
N MET A 107 8.20 8.69 -2.61
CA MET A 107 9.26 8.32 -3.56
C MET A 107 10.63 8.24 -2.86
N ARG A 108 10.99 9.24 -2.06
CA ARG A 108 12.24 9.22 -1.31
C ARG A 108 12.31 8.08 -0.29
N ALA A 109 11.20 7.80 0.39
CA ALA A 109 11.13 6.67 1.32
C ALA A 109 11.32 5.33 0.58
N HIS A 110 10.75 5.19 -0.61
CA HIS A 110 11.00 4.05 -1.48
C HIS A 110 12.48 3.94 -1.83
N ASP A 111 13.08 5.00 -2.37
CA ASP A 111 14.50 5.00 -2.79
C ASP A 111 15.45 4.69 -1.63
N ALA A 112 15.14 5.17 -0.42
CA ALA A 112 15.93 4.93 0.79
C ALA A 112 15.76 3.51 1.35
N ALA A 113 14.62 2.87 1.14
CA ALA A 113 14.33 1.52 1.63
C ALA A 113 14.76 0.41 0.66
N VAL A 114 15.15 0.75 -0.57
CA VAL A 114 15.64 -0.21 -1.55
C VAL A 114 16.97 -0.81 -1.09
N ILE A 115 16.94 -2.10 -0.73
CA ILE A 115 18.14 -2.91 -0.49
C ILE A 115 18.73 -3.28 -1.85
N ARG A 116 19.93 -2.80 -2.14
CA ARG A 116 20.61 -3.05 -3.42
C ARG A 116 21.18 -4.46 -3.46
N THR A 117 21.39 -4.98 -4.67
CA THR A 117 21.95 -6.33 -4.89
C THR A 117 23.30 -6.52 -4.21
N ASN A 118 24.19 -5.53 -4.30
CA ASN A 118 25.51 -5.58 -3.67
C ASN A 118 25.45 -5.56 -2.14
N GLU A 119 24.52 -4.82 -1.55
CA GLU A 119 24.29 -4.81 -0.10
C GLU A 119 23.76 -6.16 0.39
N HIS A 120 22.84 -6.74 -0.37
CA HIS A 120 22.33 -8.09 -0.13
C HIS A 120 23.46 -9.12 -0.19
N GLU A 121 24.31 -9.10 -1.23
CA GLU A 121 25.46 -9.99 -1.37
C GLU A 121 26.46 -9.85 -0.22
N LEU A 122 26.78 -8.61 0.18
CA LEU A 122 27.67 -8.32 1.30
C LEU A 122 27.12 -8.89 2.62
N PHE A 123 25.85 -8.63 2.92
CA PHE A 123 25.19 -9.14 4.12
C PHE A 123 25.22 -10.66 4.18
N TYR A 124 24.85 -11.34 3.09
CA TYR A 124 24.86 -12.80 3.05
C TYR A 124 26.28 -13.38 3.13
N GLY A 125 27.28 -12.72 2.55
CA GLY A 125 28.68 -13.12 2.72
C GLY A 125 29.13 -13.04 4.19
N MET A 126 28.78 -11.95 4.88
CA MET A 126 29.06 -11.80 6.32
C MET A 126 28.33 -12.85 7.16
N LEU A 127 27.05 -13.09 6.88
CA LEU A 127 26.24 -14.09 7.56
C LEU A 127 26.79 -15.51 7.39
N GLU A 128 27.17 -15.87 6.15
CA GLU A 128 27.80 -17.15 5.86
C GLU A 128 29.10 -17.33 6.63
N ASN A 129 29.97 -16.30 6.61
CA ASN A 129 31.22 -16.35 7.35
C ASN A 129 30.98 -16.53 8.86
N PHE A 130 30.05 -15.77 9.44
CA PHE A 130 29.67 -15.90 10.85
C PHE A 130 29.20 -17.32 11.19
N CYS A 131 28.28 -17.86 10.39
CA CYS A 131 27.76 -19.20 10.59
C CYS A 131 28.84 -20.27 10.44
N ASN A 132 29.76 -20.12 9.48
CA ASN A 132 30.90 -21.03 9.31
C ASN A 132 31.82 -21.05 10.53
N VAL A 133 32.17 -19.86 11.07
CA VAL A 133 33.00 -19.72 12.27
C VAL A 133 32.33 -20.37 13.50
N HIS A 134 31.00 -20.30 13.60
CA HIS A 134 30.25 -20.82 14.74
C HIS A 134 29.62 -22.20 14.53
N GLY A 135 29.90 -22.87 13.41
CA GLY A 135 29.36 -24.21 13.10
C GLY A 135 27.84 -24.25 12.90
N ILE A 136 27.20 -23.12 12.56
CA ILE A 136 25.76 -23.02 12.32
C ILE A 136 25.47 -23.44 10.88
N LYS A 137 24.61 -24.44 10.68
CA LYS A 137 24.19 -24.87 9.33
C LYS A 137 23.13 -23.92 8.77
N ILE A 138 23.43 -23.26 7.66
CA ILE A 138 22.46 -22.46 6.91
C ILE A 138 21.91 -23.29 5.75
N HIS A 139 20.59 -23.44 5.65
CA HIS A 139 19.94 -24.03 4.48
C HIS A 139 19.57 -22.94 3.48
N ARG A 140 20.23 -22.92 2.31
CA ARG A 140 19.82 -22.08 1.17
C ARG A 140 18.70 -22.77 0.39
N SER A 141 17.70 -22.01 -0.05
CA SER A 141 16.62 -22.55 -0.87
C SER A 141 17.07 -22.75 -2.32
N ALA A 142 16.42 -23.67 -3.05
CA ALA A 142 16.69 -23.93 -4.47
C ALA A 142 16.55 -22.69 -5.38
N LYS A 143 15.76 -21.68 -4.98
CA LYS A 143 15.62 -20.40 -5.71
C LYS A 143 16.88 -19.53 -5.67
N ASP A 144 17.66 -19.65 -4.61
CA ASP A 144 18.91 -18.89 -4.46
C ASP A 144 20.02 -19.47 -5.35
N PHE A 145 19.98 -20.79 -5.56
CA PHE A 145 20.90 -21.50 -6.46
C PHE A 145 20.72 -21.08 -7.92
N HIS A 146 19.47 -20.93 -8.38
CA HIS A 146 19.16 -20.52 -9.75
C HIS A 146 19.48 -19.05 -10.08
N LYS A 147 19.65 -18.18 -9.08
CA LYS A 147 20.00 -16.77 -9.30
C LYS A 147 21.51 -16.53 -9.49
N ARG A 148 22.34 -17.55 -9.24
CA ARG A 148 23.81 -17.49 -9.31
C ARG A 148 24.42 -18.35 -10.42
N LEU A 149 23.58 -19.02 -11.22
CA LEU A 149 23.92 -19.62 -12.52
C LEU A 149 23.76 -18.57 -13.61
#